data_AF-A0AA36IMB9-F1
#
_entry.id   AF-A0AA36IMB9-F1
#
_cell.length_a   1.000
_cell.length_b   1.000
_cell.length_c   1.000
_cell.angle_alpha   90.00
_cell.angle_beta   90.00
_cell.angle_gamma   90.00
#
_symmetry.space_group_name_H-M   'P 1'
#
loop_
_entity.id
_entity.type
_entity.pdbx_description
1 polymer ?
#
loop_
_entity_poly.entity_id
_entity_poly.type
_entity_poly.pdbx_seq_one_letter_code
_entity_poly.pdbx_strand_id
1 'polypeptide(L)'
;MDFLIFTHASSLEALAEASDYAPGLQKLLSPGEGGGLSGALVLYVAPPEMWKATVQLLAESESCDSEAPALAALRRRCAWAERRLSGSGAGSAGAFRRVRVLAPGDFGPTLRAVRARLGEDLRHWLQKSSYDSPKFLEATVRLELLGSSVCVLRMDEDVLFNHQTLEDGMAGVKRLVEALVEQRRREGSIQVLSGQYVFKSAKAEDRRSFGFWNGAFTARGSPALLATRALCLSERPPLEAELDEAVDEELMTSFFEALPGGSSSKSSDRLASGAGLCSGGAALDLPPWCHLRQNVLWIDDQCLCQLVALESSRPEPARCFALEVEVTKGRRPPASFVWHTLEVYLPSLLYGLVMRAWIDGPLAPALRWVRYYGRPLPLSRRQRLECQLWEEALQCCSAWRLRWARLRGSCGPSFAALWATGEVQRHPLLGFRCSADSSAPSPRALRLGRGLVTADAPDKLRKADLNEFLLEALGELIQDALQHLGWVLLWPSVVQAVRHTPPLRSGGFFGELCSEAPGPPRTAETWRSRL
;
A
#
# COMPACT_ATOMS: atom_id res chain seq x y z
N MET A 1 -23.61 11.97 2.01
CA MET A 1 -22.30 11.36 2.31
C MET A 1 -21.22 12.15 1.58
N ASP A 2 -20.15 12.51 2.28
CA ASP A 2 -19.06 13.35 1.80
C ASP A 2 -17.80 12.53 1.45
N PHE A 3 -17.57 11.42 2.16
CA PHE A 3 -16.41 10.57 1.96
C PHE A 3 -16.70 9.09 2.22
N LEU A 4 -15.82 8.24 1.70
CA LEU A 4 -15.78 6.82 1.98
C LEU A 4 -14.34 6.42 2.31
N ILE A 5 -14.15 5.73 3.43
CA ILE A 5 -12.86 5.13 3.78
C ILE A 5 -12.88 3.68 3.31
N PHE A 6 -11.91 3.28 2.49
CA PHE A 6 -11.64 1.90 2.11
C PHE A 6 -10.37 1.45 2.82
N THR A 7 -10.45 0.35 3.54
CA THR A 7 -9.30 -0.28 4.19
C THR A 7 -9.37 -1.79 4.05
N HIS A 8 -8.21 -2.43 4.02
CA HIS A 8 -8.09 -3.88 3.99
C HIS A 8 -7.81 -4.40 5.40
N ALA A 9 -8.70 -5.23 5.92
CA ALA A 9 -8.46 -5.97 7.14
C ALA A 9 -7.65 -7.23 6.81
N SER A 10 -6.46 -7.34 7.41
CA SER A 10 -5.52 -8.42 7.12
C SER A 10 -5.99 -9.79 7.60
N SER A 11 -6.94 -9.82 8.53
CA SER A 11 -7.46 -11.03 9.16
C SER A 11 -8.87 -10.84 9.73
N LEU A 12 -9.49 -11.94 10.15
CA LEU A 12 -10.79 -11.89 10.84
C LEU A 12 -10.63 -11.49 12.30
N GLU A 13 -9.46 -11.74 12.88
CA GLU A 13 -9.06 -11.30 14.21
C GLU A 13 -9.01 -9.77 14.26
N ALA A 14 -8.46 -9.14 13.23
CA ALA A 14 -8.43 -7.67 13.14
C ALA A 14 -9.84 -7.05 13.11
N LEU A 15 -10.85 -7.75 12.57
CA LEU A 15 -12.24 -7.28 12.65
C LEU A 15 -12.82 -7.34 14.06
N ALA A 16 -12.40 -8.33 14.86
CA ALA A 16 -12.83 -8.41 16.25
C ALA A 16 -12.28 -7.21 17.03
N GLU A 17 -11.00 -6.89 16.84
CA GLU A 17 -10.34 -5.71 17.42
C GLU A 17 -10.96 -4.40 16.95
N ALA A 18 -11.41 -4.30 15.69
CA ALA A 18 -12.11 -3.12 15.18
C ALA A 18 -13.37 -2.75 15.99
N SER A 19 -13.97 -3.69 16.73
CA SER A 19 -15.13 -3.42 17.59
C SER A 19 -14.80 -2.45 18.74
N ASP A 20 -13.55 -2.47 19.22
CA ASP A 20 -13.10 -1.59 20.31
C ASP A 20 -13.06 -0.13 19.86
N TYR A 21 -13.01 0.09 18.54
CA TYR A 21 -12.97 1.40 17.90
C TYR A 21 -14.36 1.93 17.54
N ALA A 22 -15.44 1.19 17.78
CA ALA A 22 -16.79 1.57 17.35
C ALA A 22 -17.22 2.98 17.80
N PRO A 23 -16.98 3.43 19.06
CA PRO A 23 -17.30 4.79 19.46
C PRO A 23 -16.52 5.87 18.69
N GLY A 24 -15.23 5.62 18.39
CA GLY A 24 -14.39 6.50 17.58
C GLY A 24 -14.87 6.55 16.13
N LEU A 25 -15.16 5.39 15.55
CA LEU A 25 -15.73 5.26 14.20
C LEU A 25 -17.06 6.00 14.08
N GLN A 26 -17.91 5.94 15.12
CA GLN A 26 -19.16 6.68 15.14
C GLN A 26 -18.94 8.19 15.04
N LYS A 27 -17.97 8.73 15.78
CA LYS A 27 -17.60 10.15 15.74
C LYS A 27 -16.92 10.56 14.44
N LEU A 28 -16.18 9.64 13.82
CA LEU A 28 -15.50 9.86 12.54
C LEU A 28 -16.49 9.91 11.38
N LEU A 29 -17.44 8.97 11.33
CA LEU A 29 -18.33 8.78 10.18
C LEU A 29 -19.62 9.59 10.27
N SER A 30 -20.00 10.08 11.45
CA SER A 30 -21.23 10.85 11.64
C SER A 30 -20.97 12.36 11.51
N PRO A 31 -21.92 13.12 10.93
CA PRO A 31 -21.85 14.58 11.00
C PRO A 31 -21.90 15.00 12.48
N GLY A 32 -20.97 15.85 12.92
CA GLY A 32 -21.02 16.43 14.26
C GLY A 32 -22.25 17.33 14.44
N GLU A 33 -22.53 17.74 15.69
CA GLU A 33 -23.72 18.55 16.07
C GLU A 33 -23.86 19.87 15.28
N GLY A 34 -22.76 20.38 14.70
CA GLY A 34 -22.74 21.58 13.84
C GLY A 34 -22.85 21.34 12.32
N GLY A 35 -23.20 20.14 11.85
CA GLY A 35 -23.33 19.84 10.41
C GLY A 35 -22.02 19.51 9.71
N GLY A 36 -21.18 18.68 10.32
CA GLY A 36 -19.87 18.28 9.80
C GLY A 36 -19.91 17.27 8.64
N LEU A 37 -18.73 16.85 8.18
CA LEU A 37 -18.61 15.81 7.16
C LEU A 37 -19.24 14.50 7.64
N SER A 38 -19.86 13.80 6.71
CA SER A 38 -20.49 12.52 6.92
C SER A 38 -19.83 11.48 6.02
N GLY A 39 -19.57 10.29 6.52
CA GLY A 39 -18.88 9.27 5.74
C GLY A 39 -19.36 7.86 5.98
N ALA A 40 -18.69 6.94 5.31
CA ALA A 40 -18.82 5.51 5.48
C ALA A 40 -17.45 4.83 5.52
N LEU A 41 -17.38 3.65 6.12
CA LEU A 41 -16.20 2.79 6.17
C LEU A 41 -16.50 1.47 5.49
N VAL A 42 -15.57 1.05 4.63
CA VAL A 42 -15.55 -0.24 3.95
C VAL A 42 -14.34 -1.01 4.45
N LEU A 43 -14.60 -2.04 5.24
CA LEU A 43 -13.62 -3.02 5.70
C LEU A 43 -13.62 -4.20 4.72
N TYR A 44 -12.63 -4.25 3.83
CA TYR A 44 -12.45 -5.38 2.92
C TYR A 44 -11.60 -6.47 3.58
N VAL A 45 -12.10 -7.70 3.61
CA VAL A 45 -11.50 -8.82 4.35
C VAL A 45 -11.17 -9.93 3.37
N ALA A 46 -9.89 -10.10 3.05
CA ALA A 46 -9.45 -11.10 2.09
C ALA A 46 -8.16 -11.79 2.51
N PRO A 47 -8.26 -12.80 3.38
CA PRO A 47 -7.15 -13.71 3.61
C PRO A 47 -6.61 -14.24 2.27
N PRO A 48 -5.29 -14.45 2.12
CA PRO A 48 -4.70 -14.87 0.84
C PRO A 48 -5.37 -16.10 0.20
N GLU A 49 -5.76 -17.09 1.01
CA GLU A 49 -6.44 -18.29 0.52
C GLU A 49 -7.85 -18.00 -0.01
N MET A 50 -8.55 -17.02 0.56
CA MET A 50 -9.89 -16.61 0.11
C MET A 50 -9.80 -15.81 -1.19
N TRP A 51 -8.75 -15.00 -1.35
CA TRP A 51 -8.45 -14.37 -2.63
C TRP A 51 -8.18 -15.40 -3.72
N LYS A 52 -7.29 -16.38 -3.46
CA LYS A 52 -7.01 -17.47 -4.42
C LYS A 52 -8.28 -18.23 -4.80
N ALA A 53 -9.13 -18.59 -3.82
CA ALA A 53 -10.40 -19.25 -4.06
C ALA A 53 -11.32 -18.40 -4.96
N THR A 54 -11.33 -17.08 -4.77
CA THR A 54 -12.11 -16.15 -5.59
C THR A 54 -11.60 -16.14 -7.03
N VAL A 55 -10.28 -16.04 -7.22
CA VAL A 55 -9.66 -16.09 -8.55
C VAL A 55 -9.90 -17.43 -9.24
N GLN A 56 -9.92 -18.53 -8.49
CA GLN A 56 -10.23 -19.86 -9.01
C GLN A 56 -11.70 -19.99 -9.44
N LEU A 57 -12.65 -19.52 -8.63
CA LEU A 57 -14.06 -19.47 -9.04
C LEU A 57 -14.28 -18.61 -10.28
N LEU A 58 -13.57 -17.47 -10.36
CA LEU A 58 -13.53 -16.63 -11.54
C LEU A 58 -12.87 -17.32 -12.74
N ALA A 59 -12.21 -18.47 -12.60
CA ALA A 59 -11.71 -19.24 -13.74
C ALA A 59 -12.70 -20.35 -14.13
N GLU A 60 -13.32 -20.99 -13.16
CA GLU A 60 -14.13 -22.20 -13.37
C GLU A 60 -15.57 -21.91 -13.80
N SER A 61 -16.10 -20.73 -13.48
CA SER A 61 -17.53 -20.47 -13.63
C SER A 61 -17.85 -19.41 -14.69
N GLU A 62 -18.42 -19.83 -15.83
CA GLU A 62 -19.13 -18.92 -16.74
C GLU A 62 -20.54 -18.57 -16.23
N SER A 63 -21.18 -19.46 -15.46
CA SER A 63 -22.60 -19.35 -15.10
C SER A 63 -23.01 -19.91 -13.73
N CYS A 64 -22.08 -20.26 -12.84
CA CYS A 64 -22.44 -20.87 -11.57
C CYS A 64 -22.82 -19.83 -10.51
N ASP A 65 -24.12 -19.78 -10.19
CA ASP A 65 -24.66 -19.07 -9.01
C ASP A 65 -24.19 -19.67 -7.68
N SER A 66 -23.47 -20.80 -7.70
CA SER A 66 -22.94 -21.42 -6.49
C SER A 66 -21.62 -20.77 -6.05
N GLU A 67 -21.68 -20.07 -4.92
CA GLU A 67 -20.51 -19.55 -4.24
C GLU A 67 -19.77 -20.70 -3.53
N ALA A 68 -18.42 -20.70 -3.58
CA ALA A 68 -17.64 -21.70 -2.83
C ALA A 68 -18.02 -21.65 -1.34
N PRO A 69 -18.20 -22.80 -0.65
CA PRO A 69 -18.61 -22.83 0.75
C PRO A 69 -17.74 -21.97 1.68
N ALA A 70 -16.44 -21.89 1.39
CA ALA A 70 -15.49 -21.07 2.13
C ALA A 70 -15.76 -19.55 2.00
N LEU A 71 -16.07 -19.06 0.79
CA LEU A 71 -16.42 -17.65 0.57
C LEU A 71 -17.77 -17.31 1.20
N ALA A 72 -18.76 -18.20 1.07
CA ALA A 72 -20.05 -18.04 1.75
C ALA A 72 -19.89 -18.00 3.28
N ALA A 73 -19.00 -18.83 3.85
CA ALA A 73 -18.67 -18.80 5.27
C ALA A 73 -17.99 -17.49 5.68
N LEU A 74 -17.04 -17.00 4.87
CA LEU A 74 -16.38 -15.71 5.09
C LEU A 74 -17.40 -14.57 5.07
N ARG A 75 -18.30 -14.51 4.08
CA ARG A 75 -19.36 -13.50 4.00
C ARG A 75 -20.27 -13.51 5.22
N ARG A 76 -20.65 -14.70 5.73
CA ARG A 76 -21.42 -14.80 6.99
C ARG A 76 -20.66 -14.21 8.18
N ARG A 77 -19.34 -14.43 8.27
CA ARG A 77 -18.49 -13.83 9.32
C ARG A 77 -18.38 -12.31 9.15
N CYS A 78 -18.20 -11.82 7.93
CA CYS A 78 -18.20 -10.39 7.63
C CYS A 78 -19.53 -9.74 8.03
N ALA A 79 -20.67 -10.32 7.65
CA ALA A 79 -21.99 -9.83 8.04
C ALA A 79 -22.23 -9.85 9.56
N TRP A 80 -21.67 -10.82 10.27
CA TRP A 80 -21.70 -10.84 11.73
C TRP A 80 -20.85 -9.72 12.34
N ALA A 81 -19.64 -9.49 11.83
CA ALA A 81 -18.75 -8.42 12.27
C ALA A 81 -19.38 -7.03 12.00
N GLU A 82 -20.00 -6.86 10.83
CA GLU A 82 -20.72 -5.63 10.47
C GLU A 82 -21.84 -5.32 11.46
N ARG A 83 -22.67 -6.30 11.82
CA ARG A 83 -23.74 -6.13 12.82
C ARG A 83 -23.20 -5.71 14.18
N ARG A 84 -22.08 -6.30 14.59
CA ARG A 84 -21.40 -5.98 15.86
C ARG A 84 -20.85 -4.56 15.85
N LEU A 85 -20.14 -4.17 14.79
CA LEU A 85 -19.62 -2.82 14.60
C LEU A 85 -20.73 -1.77 14.51
N SER A 86 -21.86 -2.13 13.90
CA SER A 86 -23.04 -1.26 13.76
C SER A 86 -23.86 -1.10 15.04
N GLY A 87 -23.42 -1.68 16.17
CA GLY A 87 -24.06 -1.46 17.48
C GLY A 87 -25.44 -2.10 17.63
N SER A 88 -25.77 -3.14 16.87
CA SER A 88 -27.08 -3.82 16.90
C SER A 88 -27.36 -4.66 18.16
N GLY A 89 -26.64 -4.41 19.27
CA GLY A 89 -26.95 -4.96 20.58
C GLY A 89 -28.16 -4.25 21.21
N ALA A 90 -29.34 -4.84 21.06
CA ALA A 90 -30.61 -4.75 21.83
C ALA A 90 -31.06 -3.50 22.62
N GLY A 91 -30.37 -2.35 22.64
CA GLY A 91 -30.74 -1.21 23.49
C GLY A 91 -30.35 0.19 22.99
N SER A 92 -29.63 0.30 21.88
CA SER A 92 -29.27 1.58 21.26
C SER A 92 -30.17 1.86 20.06
N ALA A 93 -31.10 2.83 20.19
CA ALA A 93 -32.11 3.16 19.19
C ALA A 93 -31.57 3.86 17.91
N GLY A 94 -30.28 3.77 17.62
CA GLY A 94 -29.68 4.28 16.38
C GLY A 94 -28.60 3.33 15.90
N ALA A 95 -28.97 2.31 15.12
CA ALA A 95 -28.02 1.39 14.52
C ALA A 95 -27.02 2.17 13.65
N PHE A 96 -25.74 2.02 13.93
CA PHE A 96 -24.64 2.67 13.24
C PHE A 96 -24.43 2.05 11.85
N ARG A 97 -25.26 2.44 10.87
CA ARG A 97 -25.27 1.87 9.50
C ARG A 97 -24.16 2.35 8.57
N ARG A 98 -23.08 2.94 9.09
CA ARG A 98 -22.02 3.57 8.28
C ARG A 98 -20.78 2.70 8.08
N VAL A 99 -20.75 1.51 8.68
CA VAL A 99 -19.68 0.52 8.46
C VAL A 99 -20.22 -0.61 7.60
N ARG A 100 -19.39 -1.08 6.68
CA ARG A 100 -19.64 -2.28 5.90
C ARG A 100 -18.42 -3.18 5.92
N VAL A 101 -18.66 -4.48 6.00
CA VAL A 101 -17.58 -5.49 6.00
C VAL A 101 -17.77 -6.38 4.78
N LEU A 102 -16.86 -6.26 3.81
CA LEU A 102 -16.94 -6.94 2.52
C LEU A 102 -15.93 -8.08 2.43
N ALA A 103 -16.31 -9.16 1.77
CA ALA A 103 -15.45 -10.25 1.35
C ALA A 103 -15.23 -10.18 -0.18
N PRO A 104 -14.23 -10.90 -0.73
CA PRO A 104 -14.03 -11.01 -2.18
C PRO A 104 -15.30 -11.36 -2.97
N GLY A 105 -16.14 -12.25 -2.42
CA GLY A 105 -17.39 -12.69 -3.06
C GLY A 105 -18.41 -11.58 -3.30
N ASP A 106 -18.36 -10.50 -2.51
CA ASP A 106 -19.28 -9.36 -2.68
C ASP A 106 -18.99 -8.56 -3.96
N PHE A 107 -17.77 -8.66 -4.51
CA PHE A 107 -17.39 -8.07 -5.80
C PHE A 107 -17.66 -9.00 -6.99
N GLY A 108 -18.30 -10.15 -6.77
CA GLY A 108 -18.53 -11.18 -7.80
C GLY A 108 -19.11 -10.66 -9.12
N PRO A 109 -20.19 -9.84 -9.13
CA PRO A 109 -20.73 -9.28 -10.37
C PRO A 109 -19.72 -8.42 -11.14
N THR A 110 -19.02 -7.52 -10.44
CA THR A 110 -18.01 -6.63 -11.03
C THR A 110 -16.82 -7.42 -11.57
N LEU A 111 -16.30 -8.38 -10.79
CA LEU A 111 -15.21 -9.25 -11.20
C LEU A 111 -15.58 -10.13 -12.40
N ARG A 112 -16.82 -10.65 -12.47
CA ARG A 112 -17.32 -11.38 -13.65
C ARG A 112 -17.46 -10.48 -14.87
N ALA A 113 -17.95 -9.26 -14.71
CA ALA A 113 -18.04 -8.32 -15.83
C ALA A 113 -16.67 -7.94 -16.39
N VAL A 114 -15.68 -7.74 -15.51
CA VAL A 114 -14.29 -7.51 -15.90
C VAL A 114 -13.72 -8.75 -16.60
N ARG A 115 -13.96 -9.96 -16.05
CA ARG A 115 -13.54 -11.23 -16.66
C ARG A 115 -14.13 -11.40 -18.05
N ALA A 116 -15.41 -11.13 -18.24
CA ALA A 116 -16.09 -11.27 -19.53
C ALA A 116 -15.45 -10.40 -20.63
N ARG A 117 -14.73 -9.33 -20.26
CA ARG A 117 -14.01 -8.48 -21.20
C ARG A 117 -12.54 -8.84 -21.39
N LEU A 118 -11.90 -9.34 -20.34
CA LEU A 118 -10.45 -9.61 -20.34
C LEU A 118 -10.11 -11.09 -20.58
N GLY A 119 -11.07 -12.00 -20.44
CA GLY A 119 -10.82 -13.44 -20.52
C GLY A 119 -9.78 -13.92 -19.50
N GLU A 120 -8.84 -14.74 -19.97
CA GLU A 120 -7.76 -15.31 -19.15
C GLU A 120 -6.73 -14.28 -18.67
N ASP A 121 -6.67 -13.08 -19.27
CA ASP A 121 -5.72 -12.04 -18.83
C ASP A 121 -6.00 -11.64 -17.39
N LEU A 122 -7.28 -11.47 -17.01
CA LEU A 122 -7.66 -11.15 -15.63
C LEU A 122 -7.15 -12.21 -14.65
N ARG A 123 -7.30 -13.49 -15.01
CA ARG A 123 -6.84 -14.60 -14.17
C ARG A 123 -5.34 -14.53 -13.96
N HIS A 124 -4.57 -14.41 -15.04
CA HIS A 124 -3.12 -14.31 -14.96
C HIS A 124 -2.66 -13.17 -14.04
N TRP A 125 -3.41 -12.07 -14.01
CA TRP A 125 -3.09 -10.89 -13.21
C TRP A 125 -3.46 -11.04 -11.74
N LEU A 126 -4.64 -11.58 -11.43
CA LEU A 126 -5.11 -11.69 -10.06
C LEU A 126 -4.51 -12.90 -9.32
N GLN A 127 -4.02 -13.92 -10.02
CA GLN A 127 -3.44 -15.13 -9.43
C GLN A 127 -2.14 -14.88 -8.64
N LYS A 128 -1.41 -13.82 -8.97
CA LYS A 128 -0.03 -13.63 -8.53
C LYS A 128 0.13 -12.72 -7.30
N SER A 129 -0.89 -11.94 -6.95
CA SER A 129 -0.80 -10.96 -5.87
C SER A 129 -1.94 -11.17 -4.89
N SER A 130 -1.61 -11.44 -3.62
CA SER A 130 -2.57 -11.44 -2.49
C SER A 130 -2.50 -10.16 -1.67
N TYR A 131 -1.32 -9.53 -1.60
CA TYR A 131 -1.12 -8.28 -0.87
C TYR A 131 -1.73 -7.08 -1.60
N ASP A 132 -1.56 -7.00 -2.93
CA ASP A 132 -2.02 -5.85 -3.72
C ASP A 132 -3.42 -6.00 -4.30
N SER A 133 -4.05 -7.16 -4.16
CA SER A 133 -5.43 -7.41 -4.61
C SER A 133 -6.44 -6.37 -4.09
N PRO A 134 -6.37 -5.93 -2.82
CA PRO A 134 -7.25 -4.88 -2.30
C PRO A 134 -7.19 -3.58 -3.12
N LYS A 135 -6.05 -3.27 -3.77
CA LYS A 135 -5.92 -2.07 -4.61
C LYS A 135 -6.80 -2.14 -5.87
N PHE A 136 -6.96 -3.34 -6.44
CA PHE A 136 -7.86 -3.53 -7.57
C PHE A 136 -9.32 -3.25 -7.17
N LEU A 137 -9.75 -3.80 -6.04
CA LEU A 137 -11.13 -3.63 -5.56
C LEU A 137 -11.39 -2.21 -5.08
N GLU A 138 -10.44 -1.60 -4.41
CA GLU A 138 -10.44 -0.17 -4.10
C GLU A 138 -10.65 0.66 -5.38
N ALA A 139 -9.91 0.36 -6.44
CA ALA A 139 -10.09 1.03 -7.73
C ALA A 139 -11.50 0.79 -8.31
N THR A 140 -12.08 -0.42 -8.17
CA THR A 140 -13.47 -0.66 -8.59
C THR A 140 -14.46 0.21 -7.82
N VAL A 141 -14.30 0.36 -6.50
CA VAL A 141 -15.12 1.26 -5.67
C VAL A 141 -14.99 2.71 -6.14
N ARG A 142 -13.75 3.17 -6.42
CA ARG A 142 -13.52 4.52 -6.97
C ARG A 142 -14.21 4.73 -8.30
N LEU A 143 -14.18 3.74 -9.19
CA LEU A 143 -14.81 3.81 -10.51
C LEU A 143 -16.34 3.79 -10.44
N GLU A 144 -16.92 3.04 -9.51
CA GLU A 144 -18.37 3.03 -9.26
C GLU A 144 -18.87 4.37 -8.71
N LEU A 145 -18.09 5.00 -7.81
CA LEU A 145 -18.41 6.30 -7.22
C LEU A 145 -17.94 7.50 -8.07
N LEU A 146 -17.32 7.26 -9.21
CA LEU A 146 -16.80 8.30 -10.05
C LEU A 146 -17.93 9.21 -10.57
N GLY A 147 -17.74 10.53 -10.45
CA GLY A 147 -18.76 11.52 -10.79
C GLY A 147 -19.70 11.83 -9.63
N SER A 148 -19.63 11.11 -8.51
CA SER A 148 -20.20 11.56 -7.25
C SER A 148 -19.32 12.63 -6.59
N SER A 149 -19.88 13.34 -5.61
CA SER A 149 -19.12 14.26 -4.74
C SER A 149 -18.38 13.56 -3.60
N VAL A 150 -18.37 12.22 -3.57
CA VAL A 150 -17.76 11.43 -2.49
C VAL A 150 -16.26 11.25 -2.74
N CYS A 151 -15.41 11.65 -1.81
CA CYS A 151 -13.97 11.32 -1.87
C CYS A 151 -13.73 9.92 -1.27
N VAL A 152 -13.09 9.06 -2.05
CA VAL A 152 -12.72 7.70 -1.63
C VAL A 152 -11.29 7.70 -1.11
N LEU A 153 -11.16 7.50 0.20
CA LEU A 153 -9.93 7.51 0.96
C LEU A 153 -9.46 6.07 1.17
N ARG A 154 -8.29 5.70 0.67
CA ARG A 154 -7.65 4.43 1.03
C ARG A 154 -6.78 4.65 2.26
N MET A 155 -7.00 3.88 3.32
CA MET A 155 -6.20 3.97 4.56
C MET A 155 -5.70 2.59 4.96
N ASP A 156 -4.46 2.51 5.45
CA ASP A 156 -3.92 1.29 6.02
C ASP A 156 -4.69 0.90 7.30
N GLU A 157 -4.83 -0.40 7.54
CA GLU A 157 -5.49 -0.96 8.72
C GLU A 157 -4.94 -0.38 10.03
N ASP A 158 -3.62 -0.27 10.11
CA ASP A 158 -2.88 0.19 11.30
C ASP A 158 -2.85 1.71 11.49
N VAL A 159 -3.40 2.48 10.54
CA VAL A 159 -3.73 3.90 10.74
C VAL A 159 -5.06 4.03 11.49
N LEU A 160 -6.04 3.21 11.11
CA LEU A 160 -7.38 3.22 11.71
C LEU A 160 -7.45 2.48 13.04
N PHE A 161 -6.74 1.36 13.15
CA PHE A 161 -6.84 0.43 14.27
C PHE A 161 -5.49 0.29 14.96
N ASN A 162 -5.15 1.28 15.78
CA ASN A 162 -4.00 1.20 16.68
C ASN A 162 -4.29 1.87 18.03
N HIS A 163 -3.48 1.55 19.04
CA HIS A 163 -3.66 2.04 20.41
C HIS A 163 -3.73 3.57 20.52
N GLN A 164 -2.96 4.31 19.73
CA GLN A 164 -2.96 5.78 19.79
C GLN A 164 -4.22 6.36 19.16
N THR A 165 -4.67 5.79 18.04
CA THR A 165 -5.95 6.13 17.41
C THR A 165 -7.13 5.77 18.33
N LEU A 166 -6.99 4.75 19.16
CA LEU A 166 -7.98 4.40 20.17
C LEU A 166 -8.00 5.43 21.32
N GLU A 167 -6.83 5.73 21.88
CA GLU A 167 -6.64 6.67 22.99
C GLU A 167 -7.07 8.10 22.65
N ASP A 168 -6.79 8.55 21.42
CA ASP A 168 -7.20 9.89 20.93
C ASP A 168 -8.64 9.93 20.41
N GLY A 169 -9.35 8.80 20.42
CA GLY A 169 -10.72 8.69 19.94
C GLY A 169 -10.88 9.00 18.45
N MET A 170 -9.88 8.67 17.63
CA MET A 170 -9.77 8.94 16.18
C MET A 170 -9.62 10.41 15.81
N ALA A 171 -9.20 11.28 16.72
CA ALA A 171 -9.10 12.71 16.44
C ALA A 171 -8.08 13.02 15.32
N GLY A 172 -6.92 12.35 15.32
CA GLY A 172 -5.92 12.48 14.25
C GLY A 172 -6.45 12.02 12.89
N VAL A 173 -7.05 10.84 12.84
CA VAL A 173 -7.66 10.28 11.61
C VAL A 173 -8.76 11.21 11.09
N LYS A 174 -9.60 11.75 11.97
CA LYS A 174 -10.67 12.69 11.59
C LYS A 174 -10.13 13.95 10.94
N ARG A 175 -9.10 14.58 11.52
CA ARG A 175 -8.43 15.75 10.91
C ARG A 175 -7.87 15.41 9.52
N LEU A 176 -7.30 14.21 9.37
CA LEU A 176 -6.75 13.77 8.09
C LEU A 176 -7.86 13.62 7.03
N VAL A 177 -8.96 12.96 7.38
CA VAL A 177 -10.14 12.82 6.51
C VAL A 177 -10.69 14.18 6.11
N GLU A 178 -10.89 15.08 7.09
CA GLU A 178 -11.41 16.43 6.84
C GLU A 178 -10.51 17.22 5.89
N ALA A 179 -9.19 17.18 6.10
CA ALA A 179 -8.23 17.85 5.24
C ALA A 179 -8.17 17.26 3.83
N LEU A 180 -8.23 15.92 3.68
CA LEU A 180 -8.25 15.25 2.37
C LEU A 180 -9.53 15.60 1.59
N VAL A 181 -10.69 15.56 2.24
CA VAL A 181 -11.98 15.87 1.61
C VAL A 181 -12.03 17.34 1.19
N GLU A 182 -11.60 18.22 2.06
CA GLU A 182 -11.61 19.66 1.80
C GLU A 182 -10.61 20.02 0.69
N GLN A 183 -9.40 19.46 0.71
CA GLN A 183 -8.44 19.67 -0.37
C GLN A 183 -8.97 19.14 -1.70
N ARG A 184 -9.61 17.96 -1.70
CA ARG A 184 -10.25 17.38 -2.90
C ARG A 184 -11.36 18.26 -3.47
N ARG A 185 -12.07 19.00 -2.61
CA ARG A 185 -13.12 19.96 -3.03
C ARG A 185 -12.52 21.19 -3.68
N ARG A 186 -11.46 21.75 -3.11
CA ARG A 186 -10.79 22.96 -3.63
C ARG A 186 -10.14 22.72 -4.97
N GLU A 187 -9.45 21.60 -5.08
CA GLU A 187 -8.49 21.37 -6.15
C GLU A 187 -9.02 20.50 -7.30
N GLY A 188 -10.24 19.98 -7.17
CA GLY A 188 -10.89 19.24 -8.24
C GLY A 188 -10.38 17.81 -8.42
N SER A 189 -10.68 17.23 -9.59
CA SER A 189 -10.83 15.78 -9.74
C SER A 189 -9.59 15.01 -10.16
N ILE A 190 -8.43 15.59 -10.40
CA ILE A 190 -7.30 14.88 -11.04
C ILE A 190 -6.08 14.92 -10.14
N GLN A 191 -6.21 14.37 -8.93
CA GLN A 191 -5.18 14.53 -7.90
C GLN A 191 -5.00 13.26 -7.10
N VAL A 192 -3.81 13.16 -6.53
CA VAL A 192 -3.48 12.19 -5.49
C VAL A 192 -3.15 12.97 -4.23
N LEU A 193 -3.99 12.85 -3.23
CA LEU A 193 -3.82 13.49 -1.93
C LEU A 193 -3.38 12.44 -0.94
N SER A 194 -2.35 12.76 -0.17
CA SER A 194 -1.80 11.80 0.76
C SER A 194 -1.50 12.42 2.12
N GLY A 195 -2.01 11.77 3.17
CA GLY A 195 -1.69 12.09 4.55
C GLY A 195 -0.25 11.75 4.91
N GLN A 196 0.34 12.52 5.82
CA GLN A 196 1.68 12.25 6.31
C GLN A 196 1.63 11.42 7.60
N TYR A 197 2.67 10.64 7.82
CA TYR A 197 2.95 10.09 9.15
C TYR A 197 3.63 11.16 10.00
N VAL A 198 3.48 11.04 11.32
CA VAL A 198 4.06 11.98 12.28
C VAL A 198 5.58 12.02 12.13
N PHE A 199 6.12 13.09 11.57
CA PHE A 199 7.53 13.46 11.71
C PHE A 199 7.58 14.76 12.49
N LYS A 200 7.37 14.67 13.81
CA LYS A 200 7.58 15.83 14.68
C LYS A 200 8.99 16.36 14.46
N SER A 201 9.17 17.68 14.56
CA SER A 201 10.49 18.25 14.84
C SER A 201 10.99 17.66 16.16
N ALA A 202 11.68 16.53 16.04
CA ALA A 202 12.09 15.72 17.16
C ALA A 202 12.99 16.56 18.07
N LYS A 203 12.73 16.53 19.37
CA LYS A 203 13.78 16.92 20.30
C LYS A 203 14.93 15.93 20.12
N ALA A 204 16.16 16.38 20.31
CA ALA A 204 17.34 15.50 20.22
C ALA A 204 17.19 14.24 21.10
N GLU A 205 16.48 14.37 22.23
CA GLU A 205 16.17 13.27 23.15
C GLU A 205 15.30 12.18 22.52
N ASP A 206 14.29 12.56 21.71
CA ASP A 206 13.36 11.61 21.09
C ASP A 206 14.05 10.76 20.00
N ARG A 207 15.09 11.31 19.36
CA ARG A 207 15.82 10.64 18.26
C ARG A 207 16.61 9.40 18.69
N ARG A 208 16.76 9.18 19.99
CA ARG A 208 17.37 7.98 20.55
C ARG A 208 16.37 6.84 20.76
N SER A 209 15.07 7.11 20.65
CA SER A 209 14.03 6.10 20.78
C SER A 209 13.72 5.46 19.42
N PHE A 210 13.63 4.15 19.39
CA PHE A 210 13.09 3.40 18.26
C PHE A 210 11.64 3.80 17.97
N GLY A 211 10.85 4.05 19.02
CA GLY A 211 9.45 4.47 18.90
C GLY A 211 9.29 5.74 18.06
N PHE A 212 10.22 6.70 18.20
CA PHE A 212 10.26 7.90 17.37
C PHE A 212 10.43 7.57 15.88
N TRP A 213 11.46 6.78 15.54
CA TRP A 213 11.74 6.41 14.15
C TRP A 213 10.68 5.49 13.53
N ASN A 214 10.14 4.57 14.31
CA ASN A 214 9.05 3.70 13.90
C ASN A 214 7.77 4.51 13.63
N GLY A 215 7.47 5.53 14.43
CA GLY A 215 6.36 6.46 14.17
C GLY A 215 6.55 7.31 12.92
N ALA A 216 7.79 7.75 12.68
CA ALA A 216 8.18 8.62 11.56
C ALA A 216 8.12 7.93 10.19
N PHE A 217 8.64 6.71 10.09
CA PHE A 217 8.76 6.02 8.80
C PHE A 217 7.79 4.85 8.68
N THR A 218 7.22 4.35 9.79
CA THR A 218 6.15 3.33 9.87
C THR A 218 6.56 1.89 9.57
N ALA A 219 7.78 1.57 9.99
CA ALA A 219 8.59 0.41 9.60
C ALA A 219 8.42 -0.77 10.53
N ARG A 220 7.84 -1.87 10.05
CA ARG A 220 7.87 -3.15 10.81
C ARG A 220 9.31 -3.65 11.01
N GLY A 221 10.24 -3.28 10.13
CA GLY A 221 11.68 -3.51 10.30
C GLY A 221 12.45 -2.20 10.19
N SER A 222 13.60 -2.09 10.87
CA SER A 222 14.44 -0.89 10.78
C SER A 222 15.85 -1.28 10.33
N PRO A 223 16.15 -1.10 9.03
CA PRO A 223 17.43 -1.53 8.48
C PRO A 223 18.63 -0.77 9.05
N ALA A 224 18.41 0.45 9.54
CA ALA A 224 19.48 1.28 10.11
C ALA A 224 19.85 0.90 11.55
N LEU A 225 19.08 0.04 12.23
CA LEU A 225 19.46 -0.47 13.55
C LEU A 225 20.75 -1.28 13.47
N LEU A 226 21.56 -1.14 14.51
CA LEU A 226 22.75 -1.96 14.73
C LEU A 226 22.36 -3.43 14.91
N ALA A 227 23.14 -4.33 14.34
CA ALA A 227 22.94 -5.78 14.46
C ALA A 227 23.44 -6.30 15.83
N THR A 228 22.83 -5.83 16.92
CA THR A 228 23.24 -6.17 18.29
C THR A 228 22.97 -7.64 18.62
N ARG A 229 23.64 -8.14 19.66
CA ARG A 229 23.43 -9.52 20.16
C ARG A 229 21.98 -9.78 20.56
N ALA A 230 21.35 -8.84 21.25
CA ALA A 230 19.96 -8.95 21.70
C ALA A 230 19.02 -9.15 20.50
N LEU A 231 19.15 -8.32 19.46
CA LEU A 231 18.31 -8.44 18.27
C LEU A 231 18.62 -9.70 17.44
N CYS A 232 19.90 -10.02 17.23
CA CYS A 232 20.30 -11.15 16.38
C CYS A 232 19.91 -12.51 16.95
N LEU A 233 19.99 -12.67 18.29
CA LEU A 233 19.75 -13.95 18.95
C LEU A 233 18.31 -14.11 19.46
N SER A 234 17.49 -13.05 19.47
CA SER A 234 16.12 -13.14 19.97
C SER A 234 15.26 -14.10 19.14
N GLU A 235 14.52 -14.98 19.82
CA GLU A 235 13.47 -15.83 19.24
C GLU A 235 12.07 -15.26 19.45
N ARG A 236 11.98 -14.16 20.22
CA ARG A 236 10.75 -13.43 20.50
C ARG A 236 10.74 -12.06 19.80
N PRO A 237 9.56 -11.42 19.66
CA PRO A 237 9.54 -9.99 19.37
C PRO A 237 10.48 -9.24 20.33
N PRO A 238 11.33 -8.33 19.83
CA PRO A 238 12.23 -7.56 20.67
C PRO A 238 11.42 -6.60 21.56
N LEU A 239 11.90 -6.38 22.78
CA LEU A 239 11.38 -5.36 23.68
C LEU A 239 11.81 -3.98 23.17
N GLU A 240 11.06 -2.95 23.55
CA GLU A 240 11.37 -1.57 23.17
C GLU A 240 12.78 -1.15 23.61
N ALA A 241 13.18 -1.50 24.84
CA ALA A 241 14.54 -1.23 25.33
C ALA A 241 15.66 -1.90 24.49
N GLU A 242 15.41 -3.09 23.94
CA GLU A 242 16.39 -3.79 23.07
C GLU A 242 16.50 -3.10 21.70
N LEU A 243 15.40 -2.49 21.23
CA LEU A 243 15.37 -1.71 20.00
C LEU A 243 16.04 -0.34 20.21
N ASP A 244 15.75 0.33 21.32
CA ASP A 244 16.36 1.62 21.70
C ASP A 244 17.88 1.49 21.85
N GLU A 245 18.38 0.40 22.45
CA GLU A 245 19.83 0.14 22.55
C GLU A 245 20.50 -0.02 21.16
N ALA A 246 19.75 -0.50 20.16
CA ALA A 246 20.25 -0.69 18.81
C ALA A 246 20.14 0.59 17.94
N VAL A 247 19.53 1.67 18.46
CA VAL A 247 19.43 2.96 17.76
C VAL A 247 20.77 3.68 17.82
N ASP A 248 21.32 3.95 16.64
CA ASP A 248 22.37 4.94 16.44
C ASP A 248 21.76 6.14 15.70
N GLU A 249 21.67 7.29 16.37
CA GLU A 249 20.99 8.48 15.84
C GLU A 249 21.55 8.92 14.48
N GLU A 250 22.87 8.86 14.30
CA GLU A 250 23.52 9.27 13.05
C GLU A 250 23.17 8.30 11.93
N LEU A 251 23.22 6.99 12.20
CA LEU A 251 22.85 5.98 11.20
C LEU A 251 21.37 6.07 10.81
N MET A 252 20.49 6.23 11.80
CA MET A 252 19.05 6.36 11.56
C MET A 252 18.76 7.61 10.73
N THR A 253 19.33 8.76 11.11
CA THR A 253 19.20 10.01 10.36
C THR A 253 19.73 9.85 8.93
N SER A 254 20.95 9.35 8.77
CA SER A 254 21.58 9.14 7.47
C SER A 254 20.78 8.20 6.55
N PHE A 255 20.23 7.12 7.11
CA PHE A 255 19.40 6.19 6.35
C PHE A 255 18.08 6.82 5.93
N PHE A 256 17.37 7.49 6.84
CA PHE A 256 16.04 7.97 6.55
C PHE A 256 16.03 9.27 5.73
N GLU A 257 16.94 10.20 5.99
CA GLU A 257 17.10 11.43 5.19
C GLU A 257 17.53 11.12 3.76
N ALA A 258 18.24 10.00 3.56
CA ALA A 258 18.63 9.53 2.24
C ALA A 258 17.45 9.07 1.38
N LEU A 259 16.36 8.59 1.99
CA LEU A 259 15.23 8.06 1.26
C LEU A 259 14.53 9.17 0.48
N PRO A 260 14.01 8.86 -0.72
CA PRO A 260 12.77 9.45 -1.22
C PRO A 260 11.78 9.87 -0.12
N GLY A 261 11.70 11.15 0.24
CA GLY A 261 10.92 11.53 1.43
C GLY A 261 11.67 12.33 2.49
N GLY A 262 12.94 11.99 2.69
CA GLY A 262 13.55 12.12 4.01
C GLY A 262 14.05 13.50 4.42
N SER A 263 14.43 14.37 3.48
CA SER A 263 15.30 15.53 3.76
C SER A 263 14.78 16.88 3.25
N SER A 264 13.61 16.92 2.62
CA SER A 264 13.15 18.13 1.94
C SER A 264 12.27 19.01 2.85
N SER A 265 12.59 20.31 2.90
CA SER A 265 11.75 21.36 3.49
C SER A 265 10.46 21.61 2.70
N LYS A 266 10.28 20.96 1.53
CA LYS A 266 9.07 21.03 0.72
C LYS A 266 8.21 19.80 1.00
N SER A 267 6.97 20.03 1.45
CA SER A 267 6.00 19.00 1.85
C SER A 267 5.77 17.93 0.79
N SER A 268 5.78 18.27 -0.50
CA SER A 268 5.54 17.34 -1.61
C SER A 268 6.57 16.22 -1.75
N ASP A 269 7.79 16.43 -1.27
CA ASP A 269 8.87 15.44 -1.38
C ASP A 269 8.84 14.41 -0.25
N ARG A 270 8.09 14.66 0.84
CA ARG A 270 8.03 13.83 2.06
C ARG A 270 7.18 12.58 1.95
N LEU A 271 6.51 12.39 0.82
CA LEU A 271 5.56 11.31 0.63
C LEU A 271 6.30 10.00 0.29
N ALA A 272 6.92 9.35 1.28
CA ALA A 272 7.48 8.02 1.11
C ALA A 272 6.39 6.94 1.13
N SER A 273 5.34 7.11 1.95
CA SER A 273 4.14 6.29 2.04
C SER A 273 3.01 7.13 2.65
N GLY A 274 1.80 7.03 2.10
CA GLY A 274 0.66 7.81 2.59
C GLY A 274 -0.05 7.16 3.75
N ALA A 275 -0.44 7.93 4.77
CA ALA A 275 -1.34 7.45 5.82
C ALA A 275 -2.81 7.37 5.35
N GLY A 276 -3.14 8.11 4.30
CA GLY A 276 -4.44 8.05 3.65
C GLY A 276 -4.37 8.63 2.25
N LEU A 277 -4.82 7.88 1.25
CA LEU A 277 -4.72 8.21 -0.17
C LEU A 277 -6.11 8.52 -0.76
N CYS A 278 -6.35 9.74 -1.26
CA CYS A 278 -7.49 10.04 -2.14
C CYS A 278 -6.96 10.24 -3.56
N SER A 279 -7.30 9.33 -4.49
CA SER A 279 -7.09 9.57 -5.91
C SER A 279 -8.42 9.96 -6.56
N GLY A 280 -8.45 11.09 -7.27
CA GLY A 280 -9.62 11.47 -8.06
C GLY A 280 -9.78 10.62 -9.34
N GLY A 281 -10.23 11.24 -10.42
CA GLY A 281 -10.30 10.71 -11.78
C GLY A 281 -8.96 10.23 -12.37
N ALA A 282 -7.83 10.37 -11.67
CA ALA A 282 -6.59 9.67 -12.01
C ALA A 282 -6.80 8.14 -12.11
N ALA A 283 -7.71 7.59 -11.31
CA ALA A 283 -8.09 6.17 -11.38
C ALA A 283 -8.74 5.74 -12.72
N LEU A 284 -9.21 6.69 -13.55
CA LEU A 284 -9.69 6.40 -14.91
C LEU A 284 -8.53 6.12 -15.87
N ASP A 285 -7.43 6.82 -15.66
CA ASP A 285 -6.36 6.95 -16.64
C ASP A 285 -5.32 5.84 -16.49
N LEU A 286 -5.14 5.38 -15.25
CA LEU A 286 -4.12 4.42 -14.90
C LEU A 286 -4.70 3.30 -14.03
N PRO A 287 -4.37 2.04 -14.34
CA PRO A 287 -4.69 0.96 -13.43
C PRO A 287 -3.88 1.03 -12.14
N PRO A 288 -4.41 0.47 -11.02
CA PRO A 288 -3.60 0.28 -9.83
C PRO A 288 -2.44 -0.67 -10.13
N TRP A 289 -1.28 -0.47 -9.49
CA TRP A 289 -0.23 -1.49 -9.45
C TRP A 289 -0.64 -2.61 -8.50
N CYS A 290 -1.51 -3.48 -9.00
CA CYS A 290 -1.99 -4.64 -8.25
C CYS A 290 -1.44 -5.97 -8.74
N HIS A 291 -0.65 -5.99 -9.82
CA HIS A 291 -0.14 -7.22 -10.44
C HIS A 291 1.36 -7.45 -10.21
N LEU A 292 2.01 -6.63 -9.38
CA LEU A 292 3.42 -6.81 -9.04
C LEU A 292 3.58 -8.05 -8.14
N ARG A 293 4.41 -9.01 -8.57
CA ARG A 293 4.75 -10.20 -7.79
C ARG A 293 5.64 -9.85 -6.61
N GLN A 294 6.55 -8.92 -6.85
CA GLN A 294 7.43 -8.42 -5.82
C GLN A 294 6.70 -7.35 -5.04
N ASN A 295 6.70 -7.49 -3.71
CA ASN A 295 6.03 -6.55 -2.84
C ASN A 295 6.80 -5.21 -2.85
N VAL A 296 6.29 -4.24 -3.60
CA VAL A 296 6.85 -2.89 -3.67
C VAL A 296 6.26 -2.09 -2.52
N LEU A 297 6.73 -2.43 -1.31
CA LEU A 297 6.24 -1.80 -0.11
C LEU A 297 6.56 -0.30 -0.11
N TRP A 298 5.60 0.46 0.43
CA TRP A 298 5.73 1.82 0.96
C TRP A 298 5.67 2.94 -0.05
N ILE A 299 6.45 2.86 -1.11
CA ILE A 299 6.49 3.94 -2.09
C ILE A 299 5.47 3.78 -3.20
N ASP A 300 4.58 2.78 -3.14
CA ASP A 300 3.57 2.55 -4.17
C ASP A 300 2.66 3.77 -4.38
N ASP A 301 2.30 4.45 -3.30
CA ASP A 301 1.57 5.73 -3.36
C ASP A 301 2.40 6.84 -3.97
N GLN A 302 3.69 6.91 -3.63
CA GLN A 302 4.60 7.89 -4.21
C GLN A 302 4.78 7.64 -5.71
N CYS A 303 5.02 6.39 -6.09
CA CYS A 303 5.07 5.95 -7.47
C CYS A 303 3.77 6.33 -8.18
N LEU A 304 2.61 6.19 -7.51
CA LEU A 304 1.31 6.44 -8.15
C LEU A 304 1.15 7.94 -8.35
N CYS A 305 1.50 8.74 -7.34
CA CYS A 305 1.57 10.19 -7.43
C CYS A 305 2.48 10.64 -8.57
N GLN A 306 3.69 10.10 -8.66
CA GLN A 306 4.67 10.42 -9.70
C GLN A 306 4.15 10.05 -11.07
N LEU A 307 3.60 8.84 -11.20
CA LEU A 307 3.07 8.38 -12.48
C LEU A 307 1.90 9.26 -12.91
N VAL A 308 0.96 9.56 -12.00
CA VAL A 308 -0.16 10.47 -12.27
C VAL A 308 0.34 11.86 -12.69
N ALA A 309 1.36 12.40 -12.02
CA ALA A 309 1.97 13.68 -12.37
C ALA A 309 2.64 13.68 -13.76
N LEU A 310 3.36 12.60 -14.10
CA LEU A 310 4.03 12.42 -15.40
C LEU A 310 3.05 12.16 -16.56
N GLU A 311 1.87 11.64 -16.24
CA GLU A 311 0.84 11.21 -17.19
C GLU A 311 -0.25 12.28 -17.43
N SER A 312 -0.23 13.36 -16.66
CA SER A 312 -1.07 14.54 -16.91
C SER A 312 -0.56 15.37 -18.09
N SER A 313 -0.86 14.92 -19.31
CA SER A 313 -0.90 15.75 -20.52
C SER A 313 -2.04 16.80 -20.50
N ARG A 314 -2.58 17.12 -19.31
CA ARG A 314 -3.72 18.03 -19.10
C ARG A 314 -3.18 19.45 -18.86
N PRO A 315 -3.95 20.49 -19.23
CA PRO A 315 -3.55 21.88 -19.05
C PRO A 315 -3.32 22.26 -17.57
N GLU A 316 -3.90 21.52 -16.63
CA GLU A 316 -3.53 21.56 -15.21
C GLU A 316 -2.75 20.28 -14.86
N PRO A 317 -1.50 20.38 -14.41
CA PRO A 317 -0.72 19.22 -13.99
C PRO A 317 -1.41 18.55 -12.81
N ALA A 318 -1.49 17.22 -12.83
CA ALA A 318 -1.95 16.50 -11.65
C ALA A 318 -0.98 16.80 -10.50
N ARG A 319 -1.54 17.20 -9.36
CA ARG A 319 -0.77 17.63 -8.19
C ARG A 319 -0.83 16.54 -7.12
N CYS A 320 0.33 16.26 -6.55
CA CYS A 320 0.45 15.51 -5.31
C CYS A 320 0.45 16.51 -4.16
N PHE A 321 -0.50 16.40 -3.24
CA PHE A 321 -0.49 17.19 -2.01
C PHE A 321 -0.18 16.29 -0.84
N ALA A 322 0.92 16.60 -0.18
CA ALA A 322 1.19 16.08 1.15
C ALA A 322 0.60 17.08 2.16
N LEU A 323 -0.44 16.67 2.86
CA LEU A 323 -1.10 17.52 3.85
C LEU A 323 -0.23 17.63 5.11
N GLU A 324 -0.25 18.78 5.78
CA GLU A 324 0.33 18.98 7.11
C GLU A 324 -0.57 18.38 8.21
N VAL A 325 -1.16 17.21 7.92
CA VAL A 325 -1.92 16.45 8.90
C VAL A 325 -1.20 15.13 9.11
N GLU A 326 -0.82 14.93 10.35
CA GLU A 326 -0.08 13.77 10.79
C GLU A 326 -0.99 12.79 11.53
N VAL A 327 -0.77 11.50 11.28
CA VAL A 327 -1.35 10.40 12.06
C VAL A 327 -0.26 9.42 12.44
N THR A 328 -0.41 8.79 13.59
CA THR A 328 0.54 7.76 14.00
C THR A 328 0.15 6.40 13.45
N LYS A 329 1.16 5.59 13.16
CA LYS A 329 1.02 4.20 12.78
C LYS A 329 1.55 3.31 13.89
N GLY A 330 0.70 2.45 14.43
CA GLY A 330 1.04 1.63 15.60
C GLY A 330 1.43 0.20 15.23
N ARG A 331 2.46 0.00 14.41
CA ARG A 331 2.92 -1.33 14.01
C ARG A 331 3.75 -1.98 15.13
N ARG A 332 3.26 -3.11 15.66
CA ARG A 332 4.07 -3.97 16.54
C ARG A 332 5.26 -4.54 15.77
N PRO A 333 6.44 -4.68 16.42
CA PRO A 333 7.54 -5.43 15.84
C PRO A 333 7.08 -6.84 15.44
N PRO A 334 7.51 -7.35 14.28
CA PRO A 334 7.17 -8.71 13.86
C PRO A 334 7.85 -9.72 14.79
N ALA A 335 7.24 -10.91 14.88
CA ALA A 335 7.73 -11.98 15.75
C ALA A 335 9.20 -12.35 15.49
N SER A 336 9.61 -12.34 14.22
CA SER A 336 11.02 -12.46 13.82
C SER A 336 11.49 -11.15 13.19
N PHE A 337 12.01 -10.25 14.04
CA PHE A 337 12.45 -8.91 13.65
C PHE A 337 13.55 -8.93 12.59
N VAL A 338 14.59 -9.74 12.82
CA VAL A 338 15.74 -9.87 11.91
C VAL A 338 15.33 -10.42 10.56
N TRP A 339 14.57 -11.52 10.56
CA TRP A 339 14.03 -12.13 9.35
C TRP A 339 13.19 -11.13 8.56
N HIS A 340 12.27 -10.44 9.23
CA HIS A 340 11.43 -9.47 8.55
C HIS A 340 12.25 -8.31 7.97
N THR A 341 13.25 -7.82 8.70
CA THR A 341 14.11 -6.72 8.25
C THR A 341 14.95 -7.11 7.03
N LEU A 342 15.61 -8.28 7.07
CA LEU A 342 16.55 -8.71 6.03
C LEU A 342 15.88 -9.37 4.82
N GLU A 343 14.78 -10.11 5.02
CA GLU A 343 14.17 -10.94 3.97
C GLU A 343 12.93 -10.35 3.34
N VAL A 344 12.23 -9.47 4.08
CA VAL A 344 11.00 -8.85 3.59
C VAL A 344 11.24 -7.38 3.33
N TYR A 345 11.66 -6.64 4.34
CA TYR A 345 11.66 -5.19 4.32
C TYR A 345 12.73 -4.60 3.40
N LEU A 346 14.00 -4.98 3.57
CA LEU A 346 15.11 -4.47 2.74
C LEU A 346 14.94 -4.78 1.25
N PRO A 347 14.60 -6.03 0.84
CA PRO A 347 14.31 -6.33 -0.56
C PRO A 347 13.13 -5.52 -1.10
N SER A 348 12.01 -5.44 -0.37
CA SER A 348 10.84 -4.66 -0.77
C SER A 348 11.13 -3.17 -0.91
N LEU A 349 11.92 -2.60 0.00
CA LEU A 349 12.38 -1.21 -0.08
C LEU A 349 13.22 -0.99 -1.35
N LEU A 350 14.16 -1.90 -1.64
CA LEU A 350 14.96 -1.82 -2.86
C LEU A 350 14.09 -1.93 -4.13
N TYR A 351 13.10 -2.82 -4.16
CA TYR A 351 12.15 -2.92 -5.28
C TYR A 351 11.38 -1.62 -5.49
N GLY A 352 10.98 -0.97 -4.39
CA GLY A 352 10.49 0.40 -4.39
C GLY A 352 11.46 1.34 -5.11
N LEU A 353 12.66 1.49 -4.57
CA LEU A 353 13.65 2.43 -5.09
C LEU A 353 13.95 2.21 -6.59
N VAL A 354 13.98 0.95 -7.03
CA VAL A 354 14.11 0.57 -8.45
C VAL A 354 12.88 0.99 -9.27
N MET A 355 11.66 0.69 -8.81
CA MET A 355 10.42 1.10 -9.49
C MET A 355 10.33 2.61 -9.65
N ARG A 356 10.69 3.37 -8.61
CA ARG A 356 10.77 4.83 -8.69
C ARG A 356 11.74 5.28 -9.77
N ALA A 357 12.96 4.75 -9.78
CA ALA A 357 13.95 5.08 -10.80
C ALA A 357 13.46 4.76 -12.22
N TRP A 358 12.71 3.67 -12.39
CA TRP A 358 12.09 3.35 -13.68
C TRP A 358 11.01 4.35 -14.09
N ILE A 359 10.14 4.75 -13.17
CA ILE A 359 9.10 5.76 -13.42
C ILE A 359 9.73 7.11 -13.79
N ASP A 360 10.75 7.54 -13.04
CA ASP A 360 11.50 8.76 -13.31
C ASP A 360 12.33 8.67 -14.61
N GLY A 361 12.62 7.45 -15.08
CA GLY A 361 13.43 7.16 -16.24
C GLY A 361 12.67 6.44 -17.37
N PRO A 362 13.06 5.20 -17.73
CA PRO A 362 12.65 4.56 -18.99
C PRO A 362 11.17 4.14 -19.06
N LEU A 363 10.49 3.92 -17.94
CA LEU A 363 9.11 3.42 -17.92
C LEU A 363 8.08 4.50 -18.30
N ALA A 364 8.24 5.74 -17.85
CA ALA A 364 7.28 6.80 -18.16
C ALA A 364 7.16 7.13 -19.66
N PRO A 365 8.26 7.28 -20.44
CA PRO A 365 8.16 7.43 -21.90
C PRO A 365 7.45 6.26 -22.58
N ALA A 366 7.63 5.04 -22.07
CA ALA A 366 6.96 3.86 -22.60
C ALA A 366 5.46 3.87 -22.31
N LEU A 367 5.06 4.24 -21.09
CA LEU A 367 3.66 4.41 -20.69
C LEU A 367 2.95 5.46 -21.55
N ARG A 368 3.56 6.64 -21.69
CA ARG A 368 3.05 7.70 -22.59
C ARG A 368 2.89 7.21 -24.03
N TRP A 369 3.86 6.46 -24.56
CA TRP A 369 3.76 5.91 -25.91
C TRP A 369 2.57 4.95 -26.04
N VAL A 370 2.44 4.01 -25.12
CA VAL A 370 1.38 2.99 -25.15
C VAL A 370 0.00 3.63 -25.06
N ARG A 371 -0.16 4.63 -24.19
CA ARG A 371 -1.41 5.41 -24.07
C ARG A 371 -1.69 6.23 -25.33
N TYR A 372 -0.71 6.99 -25.81
CA TYR A 372 -0.89 7.88 -26.97
C TYR A 372 -1.26 7.11 -28.23
N TYR A 373 -0.62 5.97 -28.50
CA TYR A 373 -0.87 5.17 -29.69
C TYR A 373 -1.94 4.10 -29.49
N GLY A 374 -2.42 3.86 -28.27
CA GLY A 374 -3.45 2.87 -27.95
C GLY A 374 -3.09 1.44 -28.39
N ARG A 375 -1.80 1.09 -28.39
CA ARG A 375 -1.33 -0.23 -28.86
C ARG A 375 -0.09 -0.72 -28.11
N PRO A 376 0.24 -2.02 -28.14
CA PRO A 376 1.45 -2.56 -27.52
C PRO A 376 2.73 -1.98 -28.13
N LEU A 377 3.80 -1.89 -27.33
CA LEU A 377 5.13 -1.56 -27.85
C LEU A 377 5.56 -2.57 -28.92
N PRO A 378 6.14 -2.11 -30.05
CA PRO A 378 6.83 -2.99 -30.98
C PRO A 378 7.90 -3.83 -30.27
N LEU A 379 8.11 -5.07 -30.70
CA LEU A 379 9.05 -6.01 -30.05
C LEU A 379 10.43 -5.40 -29.82
N SER A 380 10.97 -4.70 -30.82
CA SER A 380 12.28 -4.03 -30.72
C SER A 380 12.32 -2.91 -29.67
N ARG A 381 11.22 -2.16 -29.49
CA ARG A 381 11.09 -1.16 -28.42
C ARG A 381 10.92 -1.81 -27.06
N ARG A 382 10.16 -2.91 -26.98
CA ARG A 382 9.99 -3.68 -25.75
C ARG A 382 11.33 -4.26 -25.26
N GLN A 383 12.10 -4.87 -26.15
CA GLN A 383 13.43 -5.40 -25.83
C GLN A 383 14.40 -4.29 -25.40
N ARG A 384 14.38 -3.13 -26.08
CA ARG A 384 15.18 -1.97 -25.66
C ARG A 384 14.78 -1.48 -24.27
N LEU A 385 13.48 -1.37 -24.01
CA LEU A 385 12.97 -0.97 -22.70
C LEU A 385 13.41 -1.97 -21.63
N GLU A 386 13.32 -3.28 -21.89
CA GLU A 386 13.79 -4.31 -20.97
C GLU A 386 15.29 -4.16 -20.62
N CYS A 387 16.14 -3.88 -21.61
CA CYS A 387 17.55 -3.57 -21.37
C CYS A 387 17.73 -2.32 -20.50
N GLN A 388 16.99 -1.25 -20.80
CA GLN A 388 17.05 0.01 -20.03
C GLN A 388 16.57 -0.18 -18.59
N LEU A 389 15.52 -0.97 -18.35
CA LEU A 389 15.03 -1.28 -17.01
C LEU A 389 16.10 -2.07 -16.22
N TRP A 390 16.80 -3.01 -16.85
CA TRP A 390 17.91 -3.72 -16.23
C TRP A 390 19.09 -2.80 -15.89
N GLU A 391 19.48 -1.92 -16.82
CA GLU A 391 20.56 -0.94 -16.61
C GLU A 391 20.25 -0.01 -15.43
N GLU A 392 19.05 0.57 -15.42
CA GLU A 392 18.59 1.46 -14.35
C GLU A 392 18.49 0.73 -13.00
N ALA A 393 18.01 -0.52 -13.00
CA ALA A 393 17.94 -1.33 -11.79
C ALA A 393 19.32 -1.62 -11.19
N LEU A 394 20.31 -1.96 -12.03
CA LEU A 394 21.68 -2.20 -11.59
C LEU A 394 22.36 -0.92 -11.07
N GLN A 395 22.10 0.22 -11.73
CA GLN A 395 22.59 1.52 -11.27
C GLN A 395 21.98 1.89 -9.91
N CYS A 396 20.67 1.73 -9.76
CA CYS A 396 19.96 1.94 -8.50
C CYS A 396 20.50 1.02 -7.39
N CYS A 397 20.66 -0.28 -7.66
CA CYS A 397 21.24 -1.24 -6.74
C CYS A 397 22.67 -0.86 -6.33
N SER A 398 23.51 -0.42 -7.28
CA SER A 398 24.88 0.02 -7.01
C SER A 398 24.91 1.23 -6.07
N ALA A 399 24.09 2.24 -6.35
CA ALA A 399 24.01 3.46 -5.56
C ALA A 399 23.56 3.17 -4.13
N TRP A 400 22.48 2.38 -3.95
CA TRP A 400 21.96 2.04 -2.64
C TRP A 400 22.86 1.08 -1.87
N ARG A 401 23.53 0.15 -2.56
CA ARG A 401 24.55 -0.71 -1.96
C ARG A 401 25.64 0.12 -1.29
N LEU A 402 26.23 1.06 -2.03
CA LEU A 402 27.31 1.91 -1.51
C LEU A 402 26.84 2.79 -0.35
N ARG A 403 25.60 3.28 -0.42
CA ARG A 403 25.02 4.10 0.65
C ARG A 403 24.77 3.29 1.92
N TRP A 404 24.13 2.13 1.80
CA TRP A 404 23.82 1.27 2.94
C TRP A 404 25.06 0.59 3.52
N ALA A 405 26.07 0.26 2.71
CA ALA A 405 27.34 -0.31 3.19
C ALA A 405 28.10 0.60 4.17
N ARG A 406 27.86 1.92 4.11
CA ARG A 406 28.45 2.92 5.00
C ARG A 406 27.73 3.06 6.35
N LEU A 407 26.57 2.42 6.52
CA LEU A 407 25.79 2.52 7.76
C LEU A 407 26.38 1.60 8.84
N ARG A 408 27.56 1.96 9.32
CA ARG A 408 28.31 1.24 10.36
C ARG A 408 28.57 2.19 11.52
N GLY A 409 28.10 1.82 12.70
CA GLY A 409 28.29 2.58 13.93
C GLY A 409 29.52 2.11 14.68
N SER A 410 29.82 2.77 15.80
CA SER A 410 30.96 2.44 16.67
C SER A 410 30.89 1.02 17.24
N CYS A 411 29.68 0.50 17.45
CA CYS A 411 29.44 -0.82 18.04
C CYS A 411 29.22 -1.94 16.99
N GLY A 412 29.30 -1.62 15.70
CA GLY A 412 29.16 -2.61 14.63
C GLY A 412 28.34 -2.13 13.44
N PRO A 413 28.10 -3.01 12.46
CA PRO A 413 27.29 -2.69 11.29
C PRO A 413 25.79 -2.69 11.59
N SER A 414 25.04 -1.86 10.86
CA SER A 414 23.59 -1.97 10.78
C SER A 414 23.15 -3.19 9.96
N PHE A 415 21.88 -3.58 10.07
CA PHE A 415 21.30 -4.62 9.20
C PHE A 415 21.38 -4.26 7.71
N ALA A 416 21.18 -2.98 7.36
CA ALA A 416 21.33 -2.48 6.00
C ALA A 416 22.76 -2.64 5.48
N ALA A 417 23.77 -2.31 6.31
CA ALA A 417 25.17 -2.47 5.93
C ALA A 417 25.54 -3.95 5.71
N LEU A 418 25.12 -4.84 6.63
CA LEU A 418 25.34 -6.27 6.48
C LEU A 418 24.69 -6.83 5.22
N TRP A 419 23.44 -6.44 4.94
CA TRP A 419 22.70 -6.90 3.78
C TRP A 419 23.28 -6.38 2.47
N ALA A 420 23.60 -5.08 2.41
CA ALA A 420 24.18 -4.45 1.22
C ALA A 420 25.55 -5.03 0.85
N THR A 421 26.35 -5.45 1.83
CA THR A 421 27.70 -6.00 1.60
C THR A 421 27.73 -7.52 1.42
N GLY A 422 26.60 -8.21 1.60
CA GLY A 422 26.56 -9.68 1.58
C GLY A 422 27.22 -10.32 2.81
N GLU A 423 27.45 -9.55 3.88
CA GLU A 423 28.13 -10.00 5.10
C GLU A 423 27.19 -10.75 6.06
N VAL A 424 25.88 -10.77 5.82
CA VAL A 424 24.88 -11.42 6.70
C VAL A 424 25.27 -12.86 7.05
N GLN A 425 25.70 -13.64 6.07
CA GLN A 425 26.07 -15.06 6.30
C GLN A 425 27.37 -15.23 7.09
N ARG A 426 28.29 -14.26 7.00
CA ARG A 426 29.58 -14.27 7.70
C ARG A 426 29.48 -13.67 9.10
N HIS A 427 28.38 -12.98 9.40
CA HIS A 427 28.19 -12.33 10.68
C HIS A 427 28.02 -13.38 11.79
N PRO A 428 28.81 -13.33 12.87
CA PRO A 428 28.89 -14.42 13.86
C PRO A 428 27.56 -14.69 14.59
N LEU A 429 26.69 -13.68 14.67
CA LEU A 429 25.39 -13.77 15.33
C LEU A 429 24.24 -14.17 14.39
N LEU A 430 24.44 -14.09 13.06
CA LEU A 430 23.40 -14.33 12.06
C LEU A 430 23.68 -15.57 11.21
N GLY A 431 24.95 -15.96 11.05
CA GLY A 431 25.38 -17.07 10.20
C GLY A 431 24.71 -18.41 10.53
N PHE A 432 24.34 -18.65 11.79
CA PHE A 432 23.68 -19.90 12.21
C PHE A 432 22.22 -20.02 11.74
N ARG A 433 21.50 -18.90 11.57
CA ARG A 433 20.09 -18.91 11.13
C ARG A 433 19.92 -19.08 9.63
N CYS A 434 21.00 -18.97 8.86
CA CYS A 434 21.02 -19.15 7.40
C CYS A 434 21.67 -20.48 6.95
N SER A 435 22.05 -21.36 7.89
CA SER A 435 22.66 -22.66 7.57
C SER A 435 21.65 -23.59 6.87
N ALA A 436 22.09 -24.18 5.77
CA ALA A 436 21.29 -24.98 4.83
C ALA A 436 20.92 -26.40 5.31
N ASP A 437 21.16 -26.72 6.59
CA ASP A 437 21.07 -28.10 7.10
C ASP A 437 19.66 -28.59 7.46
N SER A 438 18.61 -27.78 7.27
CA SER A 438 17.26 -28.34 7.25
C SER A 438 16.97 -28.88 5.85
N SER A 439 16.80 -30.19 5.72
CA SER A 439 16.34 -30.90 4.50
C SER A 439 14.95 -30.46 3.98
N ALA A 440 14.36 -29.41 4.56
CA ALA A 440 13.17 -28.75 4.06
C ALA A 440 13.57 -27.67 3.04
N PRO A 441 12.85 -27.54 1.90
CA PRO A 441 13.07 -26.43 0.97
C PRO A 441 12.90 -25.12 1.74
N SER A 442 14.01 -24.45 2.04
CA SER A 442 13.97 -23.12 2.67
C SER A 442 13.09 -22.23 1.78
N PRO A 443 11.99 -21.64 2.29
CA PRO A 443 11.18 -20.72 1.49
C PRO A 443 12.06 -19.67 0.82
N ARG A 444 11.71 -19.23 -0.39
CA ARG A 444 12.45 -18.20 -1.17
C ARG A 444 12.88 -16.99 -0.33
N ALA A 445 12.08 -16.64 0.68
CA ALA A 445 12.39 -15.62 1.68
C ALA A 445 13.77 -15.82 2.35
N LEU A 446 14.09 -17.05 2.84
CA LEU A 446 15.33 -17.37 3.60
C LEU A 446 16.62 -17.10 2.83
N ARG A 447 16.50 -16.84 1.53
CA ARG A 447 17.63 -16.67 0.62
C ARG A 447 17.83 -15.22 0.15
N LEU A 448 16.78 -14.38 0.19
CA LEU A 448 16.90 -12.94 -0.01
C LEU A 448 17.61 -12.25 1.18
N GLY A 449 17.49 -12.83 2.38
CA GLY A 449 18.18 -12.33 3.58
C GLY A 449 19.70 -12.44 3.53
N ARG A 450 20.25 -13.18 2.56
CA ARG A 450 21.70 -13.37 2.41
C ARG A 450 22.44 -12.10 1.98
N GLY A 451 21.72 -11.12 1.43
CA GLY A 451 22.27 -9.83 1.00
C GLY A 451 21.98 -9.47 -0.44
N LEU A 452 22.31 -8.23 -0.80
CA LEU A 452 22.16 -7.68 -2.16
C LEU A 452 23.12 -8.36 -3.15
N VAL A 453 24.36 -8.58 -2.71
CA VAL A 453 25.48 -9.08 -3.52
C VAL A 453 26.09 -10.32 -2.90
N THR A 454 26.90 -11.02 -3.67
CA THR A 454 27.94 -11.87 -3.09
C THR A 454 29.04 -11.00 -2.48
N ALA A 455 29.77 -11.54 -1.51
CA ALA A 455 30.95 -10.85 -1.01
C ALA A 455 31.92 -10.50 -2.17
N ASP A 456 32.65 -9.39 -2.01
CA ASP A 456 33.66 -8.90 -2.97
C ASP A 456 33.10 -8.28 -4.26
N ALA A 457 31.86 -7.77 -4.25
CA ALA A 457 31.26 -7.11 -5.40
C ALA A 457 31.83 -5.70 -5.69
N PRO A 458 32.03 -5.34 -6.98
CA PRO A 458 32.54 -4.04 -7.39
C PRO A 458 31.53 -2.90 -7.11
N ASP A 459 32.01 -1.66 -7.14
CA ASP A 459 31.17 -0.46 -6.97
C ASP A 459 30.03 -0.39 -8.00
N LYS A 460 30.35 -0.69 -9.26
CA LYS A 460 29.37 -0.79 -10.34
C LYS A 460 28.96 -2.25 -10.54
N LEU A 461 27.74 -2.58 -10.12
CA LEU A 461 27.22 -3.94 -10.18
C LEU A 461 26.83 -4.34 -11.60
N ARG A 462 27.03 -5.62 -11.90
CA ARG A 462 26.50 -6.35 -13.04
C ARG A 462 25.54 -7.41 -12.52
N LYS A 463 24.76 -8.02 -13.43
CA LYS A 463 23.81 -9.10 -13.07
C LYS A 463 24.47 -10.24 -12.28
N ALA A 464 25.69 -10.62 -12.64
CA ALA A 464 26.44 -11.70 -12.00
C ALA A 464 26.93 -11.37 -10.58
N ASP A 465 26.95 -10.08 -10.20
CA ASP A 465 27.41 -9.64 -8.88
C ASP A 465 26.24 -9.62 -7.86
N LEU A 466 25.00 -9.73 -8.33
CA LEU A 466 23.81 -9.81 -7.48
C LEU A 466 23.62 -11.21 -6.89
N ASN A 467 23.03 -11.27 -5.70
CA ASN A 467 22.46 -12.50 -5.17
C ASN A 467 21.46 -13.11 -6.19
N GLU A 468 21.52 -14.43 -6.40
CA GLU A 468 20.72 -15.12 -7.43
C GLU A 468 19.20 -14.92 -7.25
N PHE A 469 18.71 -14.88 -6.01
CA PHE A 469 17.28 -14.69 -5.71
C PHE A 469 16.85 -13.24 -5.94
N LEU A 470 17.75 -12.30 -5.66
CA LEU A 470 17.52 -10.89 -5.98
C LEU A 470 17.52 -10.68 -7.50
N LEU A 471 18.44 -11.32 -8.22
CA LEU A 471 18.48 -11.30 -9.68
C LEU A 471 17.17 -11.84 -10.28
N GLU A 472 16.69 -12.99 -9.79
CA GLU A 472 15.40 -13.55 -10.18
C GLU A 472 14.26 -12.57 -9.88
N ALA A 473 14.18 -12.04 -8.66
CA ALA A 473 13.13 -11.11 -8.24
C ALA A 473 13.11 -9.82 -9.07
N LEU A 474 14.28 -9.24 -9.39
CA LEU A 474 14.38 -8.08 -10.29
C LEU A 474 13.95 -8.43 -11.71
N GLY A 475 14.31 -9.62 -12.21
CA GLY A 475 13.82 -10.11 -13.49
C GLY A 475 12.29 -10.22 -13.51
N GLU A 476 11.69 -10.73 -12.43
CA GLU A 476 10.24 -10.79 -12.28
C GLU A 476 9.61 -9.39 -12.25
N LEU A 477 10.18 -8.47 -11.47
CA LEU A 477 9.71 -7.09 -11.36
C LEU A 477 9.77 -6.35 -12.71
N ILE A 478 10.80 -6.59 -13.53
CA ILE A 478 10.90 -6.05 -14.90
C ILE A 478 9.79 -6.60 -15.78
N GLN A 479 9.52 -7.91 -15.72
CA GLN A 479 8.43 -8.50 -16.48
C GLN A 479 7.07 -7.94 -16.03
N ASP A 480 6.89 -7.69 -14.73
CA ASP A 480 5.67 -7.09 -14.20
C ASP A 480 5.52 -5.63 -14.67
N ALA A 481 6.60 -4.84 -14.71
CA ALA A 481 6.59 -3.48 -15.28
C ALA A 481 6.25 -3.48 -16.78
N LEU A 482 6.82 -4.41 -17.56
CA LEU A 482 6.49 -4.57 -18.98
C LEU A 482 5.06 -5.08 -19.20
N GLN A 483 4.53 -5.88 -18.28
CA GLN A 483 3.14 -6.34 -18.30
C GLN A 483 2.17 -5.22 -17.93
N HIS A 484 2.58 -4.30 -17.05
CA HIS A 484 1.78 -3.13 -16.69
C HIS A 484 1.41 -2.28 -17.90
N LEU A 485 2.31 -2.18 -18.90
CA LEU A 485 2.01 -1.53 -20.18
C LEU A 485 0.80 -2.15 -20.89
N GLY A 486 0.67 -3.48 -20.85
CA GLY A 486 -0.50 -4.18 -21.40
C GLY A 486 -1.78 -3.89 -20.60
N TRP A 487 -1.66 -3.83 -19.27
CA TRP A 487 -2.74 -3.43 -18.37
C TRP A 487 -3.28 -2.04 -18.69
N VAL A 488 -2.40 -1.08 -18.97
CA VAL A 488 -2.80 0.28 -19.33
C VAL A 488 -3.65 0.31 -20.60
N LEU A 489 -3.39 -0.57 -21.57
CA LEU A 489 -4.22 -0.70 -22.78
C LEU A 489 -5.59 -1.32 -22.50
N LEU A 490 -5.65 -2.24 -21.54
CA LEU A 490 -6.87 -2.96 -21.20
C LEU A 490 -7.71 -2.22 -20.15
N TRP A 491 -7.12 -1.26 -19.43
CA TRP A 491 -7.76 -0.50 -18.37
C TRP A 491 -9.05 0.21 -18.80
N PRO A 492 -9.15 0.87 -19.98
CA PRO A 492 -10.41 1.44 -20.44
C PRO A 492 -11.55 0.40 -20.52
N SER A 493 -11.25 -0.83 -20.93
CA SER A 493 -12.22 -1.93 -20.98
C SER A 493 -12.67 -2.34 -19.58
N VAL A 494 -11.75 -2.36 -18.61
CA VAL A 494 -12.04 -2.60 -17.17
C VAL A 494 -12.92 -1.49 -16.61
N VAL A 495 -12.54 -0.23 -16.82
CA VAL A 495 -13.31 0.95 -16.40
C VAL A 495 -14.74 0.85 -16.91
N GLN A 496 -14.90 0.58 -18.20
CA GLN A 496 -16.23 0.41 -18.76
C GLN A 496 -16.94 -0.82 -18.15
N ALA A 497 -16.29 -1.97 -17.96
CA ALA A 497 -16.92 -3.14 -17.34
C ALA A 497 -17.46 -2.81 -15.95
N VAL A 498 -16.65 -2.18 -15.10
CA VAL A 498 -17.05 -1.74 -13.76
C VAL A 498 -18.24 -0.79 -13.84
N ARG A 499 -18.20 0.20 -14.75
CA ARG A 499 -19.27 1.20 -14.88
C ARG A 499 -20.57 0.68 -15.51
N HIS A 500 -20.50 -0.38 -16.32
CA HIS A 500 -21.68 -1.04 -16.89
C HIS A 500 -22.26 -2.10 -15.96
N THR A 501 -21.42 -2.65 -15.09
CA THR A 501 -21.92 -3.45 -14.00
C THR A 501 -22.88 -2.55 -13.24
N PRO A 502 -24.01 -3.09 -12.80
CA PRO A 502 -24.51 -2.64 -11.53
C PRO A 502 -23.45 -2.01 -10.63
N PRO A 503 -23.62 -0.75 -10.11
CA PRO A 503 -23.09 -0.52 -8.77
C PRO A 503 -23.53 -1.71 -7.91
N LEU A 504 -23.01 -1.91 -6.71
CA LEU A 504 -23.47 -3.05 -5.90
C LEU A 504 -25.00 -3.01 -5.53
N ARG A 505 -25.74 -2.04 -6.15
CA ARG A 505 -27.07 -1.94 -6.85
C ARG A 505 -28.33 -2.10 -6.03
N SER A 506 -29.22 -1.14 -6.28
CA SER A 506 -30.69 -1.29 -6.29
C SER A 506 -31.22 -2.14 -5.14
N GLY A 507 -31.15 -1.55 -3.94
CA GLY A 507 -31.33 -2.20 -2.64
C GLY A 507 -30.02 -2.42 -1.88
N GLY A 508 -28.87 -2.42 -2.57
CA GLY A 508 -27.56 -2.69 -1.99
C GLY A 508 -26.64 -1.49 -1.75
N PHE A 509 -25.75 -1.67 -0.77
CA PHE A 509 -24.51 -0.94 -0.40
C PHE A 509 -24.48 0.57 -0.69
N PHE A 510 -24.21 0.99 -1.93
CA PHE A 510 -24.10 2.42 -2.27
C PHE A 510 -25.44 3.12 -2.39
N GLY A 511 -26.49 2.38 -2.77
CA GLY A 511 -27.85 2.93 -2.81
C GLY A 511 -28.31 3.37 -1.42
N GLU A 512 -28.06 2.54 -0.40
CA GLU A 512 -28.37 2.85 1.01
C GLU A 512 -27.47 3.96 1.57
N LEU A 513 -26.15 3.88 1.32
CA LEU A 513 -25.20 4.91 1.77
C LEU A 513 -25.49 6.30 1.16
N CYS A 514 -26.03 6.34 -0.06
CA CYS A 514 -26.40 7.58 -0.74
C CYS A 514 -27.84 8.04 -0.42
N SER A 515 -28.78 7.13 -0.17
CA SER A 515 -30.19 7.46 0.11
C SER A 515 -30.44 7.97 1.53
N GLU A 516 -29.58 7.62 2.50
CA GLU A 516 -29.66 8.15 3.88
C GLU A 516 -29.07 9.58 4.04
N ALA A 517 -28.74 10.27 2.95
CA ALA A 517 -28.38 11.69 3.02
C ALA A 517 -29.64 12.54 3.28
N PRO A 518 -29.72 13.32 4.38
CA PRO A 518 -30.87 14.15 4.66
C PRO A 518 -30.88 15.34 3.68
N GLY A 519 -31.74 15.25 2.69
CA GLY A 519 -32.10 16.35 1.79
C GLY A 519 -31.76 16.10 0.32
N PRO A 520 -32.51 16.76 -0.59
CA PRO A 520 -32.22 16.68 -2.02
C PRO A 520 -30.77 17.08 -2.28
N PRO A 521 -30.11 16.48 -3.30
CA PRO A 521 -28.78 16.91 -3.70
C PRO A 521 -28.80 18.42 -3.88
N ARG A 522 -27.92 19.14 -3.16
CA ARG A 522 -27.69 20.57 -3.42
C ARG A 522 -27.32 20.66 -4.89
N THR A 523 -28.26 21.12 -5.71
CA THR A 523 -28.10 21.19 -7.15
C THR A 523 -26.91 22.09 -7.47
N ALA A 524 -26.27 21.89 -8.61
CA ALA A 524 -25.13 22.70 -9.06
C ALA A 524 -25.41 24.23 -9.06
N GLU A 525 -26.67 24.65 -8.98
CA GLU A 525 -27.09 26.04 -8.83
C GLU A 525 -26.76 26.66 -7.46
N THR A 526 -26.71 25.88 -6.37
CA THR A 526 -26.37 26.44 -5.04
C THR A 526 -24.89 26.83 -4.92
N TRP A 527 -24.04 26.36 -5.84
CA TRP A 527 -22.62 26.67 -5.88
C TRP A 527 -22.26 27.84 -6.80
N ARG A 528 -23.15 28.20 -7.74
CA ARG A 528 -22.94 29.34 -8.65
C ARG A 528 -23.19 30.71 -8.02
N SER A 529 -23.77 30.78 -6.81
CA SER A 529 -24.05 32.05 -6.13
C SER A 529 -22.98 32.46 -5.10
N ARG A 530 -21.86 31.73 -5.03
CA ARG A 530 -20.72 32.01 -4.13
C ARG A 530 -19.37 32.18 -4.85
N LEU A 531 -19.40 32.27 -6.18
CA LEU A 531 -18.35 32.82 -7.05
C LEU A 531 -18.95 34.02 -7.76
#